data_AF-A0A6N2NBE1-F1
#
_entry.id   AF-A0A6N2NBE1-F1
#
_cell.length_a   1.000
_cell.length_b   1.000
_cell.length_c   1.000
_cell.angle_alpha   90.00
_cell.angle_beta   90.00
_cell.angle_gamma   90.00
#
_symmetry.space_group_name_H-M   'P 1'
#
loop_
_entity.id
_entity.type
_entity.pdbx_description
1 polymer ?
#
loop_
_entity_poly.entity_id
_entity_poly.type
_entity_poly.pdbx_seq_one_letter_code
_entity_poly.pdbx_strand_id
1 'polypeptide(L)'
;MMMKNQRKRKRRKTEKRKPPRHPGFILRTKGNKESRPRFLSLSLDSLLDYTDKDVEESTFELSLFAESLYEMLQYQMGSRLLTFLQKSIQEAAGGNR
;
A
#
# COMPACT_ATOMS: atom_id res chain seq x y z
N MET A 1 -18.69 -19.58 52.44
CA MET A 1 -18.79 -18.12 52.66
C MET A 1 -17.39 -17.54 52.68
N MET A 2 -16.97 -16.76 51.66
CA MET A 2 -15.95 -15.69 51.72
C MET A 2 -15.72 -15.04 50.33
N MET A 3 -16.23 -13.82 50.21
CA MET A 3 -15.76 -12.60 49.53
C MET A 3 -14.86 -12.64 48.26
N LYS A 4 -15.48 -12.13 47.17
CA LYS A 4 -15.04 -11.10 46.21
C LYS A 4 -13.61 -11.14 45.63
N ASN A 5 -13.51 -11.17 44.29
CA ASN A 5 -12.62 -10.23 43.61
C ASN A 5 -13.10 -9.83 42.21
N GLN A 6 -13.56 -8.57 42.13
CA GLN A 6 -13.92 -7.89 40.89
C GLN A 6 -12.68 -7.68 40.02
N ARG A 7 -12.48 -8.49 38.98
CA ARG A 7 -11.61 -8.07 37.87
C ARG A 7 -12.48 -7.47 36.77
N LYS A 8 -12.70 -6.14 36.90
CA LYS A 8 -13.15 -5.25 35.83
C LYS A 8 -12.50 -5.69 34.52
N ARG A 9 -13.30 -6.28 33.62
CA ARG A 9 -12.95 -6.39 32.20
C ARG A 9 -12.81 -4.95 31.69
N LYS A 10 -11.60 -4.40 31.78
CA LYS A 10 -11.21 -3.23 31.00
C LYS A 10 -11.34 -3.65 29.54
N ARG A 11 -12.52 -3.43 28.95
CA ARG A 11 -12.66 -3.25 27.50
C ARG A 11 -11.57 -2.24 27.16
N ARG A 12 -10.46 -2.72 26.56
CA ARG A 12 -9.46 -1.85 25.97
C ARG A 12 -10.26 -0.93 25.06
N LYS A 13 -10.38 0.35 25.44
CA LYS A 13 -10.95 1.37 24.59
C LYS A 13 -10.26 1.17 23.25
N THR A 14 -11.02 0.87 22.21
CA THR A 14 -10.54 0.83 20.85
C THR A 14 -9.90 2.21 20.63
N GLU A 15 -8.59 2.30 20.79
CA GLU A 15 -7.87 3.52 20.46
C GLU A 15 -8.28 3.81 19.02
N LYS A 16 -8.97 4.94 18.83
CA LYS A 16 -9.32 5.44 17.50
C LYS A 16 -8.02 5.44 16.73
N ARG A 17 -7.86 4.47 15.82
CA ARG A 17 -6.62 4.26 15.08
C ARG A 17 -6.33 5.58 14.38
N LYS A 18 -5.29 6.28 14.83
CA LYS A 18 -4.83 7.50 14.16
C LYS A 18 -4.56 7.11 12.70
N PRO A 19 -4.96 7.93 11.72
CA PRO A 19 -4.66 7.63 10.33
C PRO A 19 -3.15 7.40 10.17
N PRO A 20 -2.72 6.47 9.28
CA PRO A 20 -1.31 6.25 9.00
C PRO A 20 -0.61 7.58 8.72
N ARG A 21 0.55 7.81 9.36
CA ARG A 21 1.30 9.06 9.22
C ARG A 21 1.98 9.21 7.85
N HIS A 22 2.12 8.12 7.12
CA HIS A 22 2.81 8.06 5.84
C HIS A 22 1.89 7.39 4.81
N PRO A 23 1.86 7.89 3.57
CA PRO A 23 1.14 7.24 2.48
C PRO A 23 1.72 5.85 2.25
N GLY A 24 0.85 4.85 2.22
CA GLY A 24 1.24 3.45 2.06
C GLY A 24 0.02 2.54 2.13
N PHE A 25 0.22 1.28 1.75
CA PHE A 25 -0.83 0.27 1.76
C PHE A 25 -0.55 -0.77 2.84
N ILE A 26 -1.61 -1.27 3.47
CA ILE A 26 -1.52 -2.38 4.42
C ILE A 26 -2.13 -3.60 3.74
N LEU A 27 -1.28 -4.54 3.34
CA LEU A 27 -1.70 -5.81 2.79
C LEU A 27 -1.75 -6.85 3.91
N ARG A 28 -2.90 -7.53 4.02
CA ARG A 28 -3.09 -8.61 4.99
C ARG A 28 -3.46 -9.88 4.24
N THR A 29 -2.50 -10.78 4.11
CA THR A 29 -2.74 -12.13 3.59
C THR A 29 -3.57 -12.95 4.58
N LYS A 30 -4.25 -13.98 4.08
CA LYS A 30 -5.09 -14.85 4.91
C LYS A 30 -4.17 -15.78 5.72
N GLY A 31 -4.08 -15.56 7.03
CA GLY A 31 -3.27 -16.39 7.93
C GLY A 31 -4.01 -17.62 8.48
N ASN A 32 -3.25 -18.66 8.83
CA ASN A 32 -3.76 -19.80 9.61
C ASN A 32 -3.98 -19.34 11.08
N LYS A 33 -5.05 -19.82 11.74
CA LYS A 33 -5.43 -19.50 13.13
C LYS A 33 -4.32 -19.81 14.14
N GLU A 34 -3.40 -20.71 13.79
CA GLU A 34 -2.29 -21.16 14.64
C GLU A 34 -1.01 -20.32 14.46
N SER A 35 -0.88 -19.61 13.34
CA SER A 35 0.31 -18.80 13.04
C SER A 35 0.14 -17.36 13.54
N ARG A 36 1.13 -16.85 14.28
CA ARG A 36 1.19 -15.41 14.57
C ARG A 36 1.42 -14.66 13.25
N PRO A 37 0.66 -13.58 12.97
CA PRO A 37 0.91 -12.78 11.78
C PRO A 37 2.30 -12.17 11.86
N ARG A 38 3.13 -12.43 10.84
CA ARG A 38 4.37 -11.67 10.62
C ARG A 38 3.99 -10.40 9.88
N PHE A 39 4.44 -9.27 10.39
CA PHE A 39 4.30 -7.99 9.73
C PHE A 39 5.66 -7.65 9.12
N LEU A 40 5.64 -7.25 7.85
CA LEU A 40 6.80 -6.78 7.13
C LEU A 40 6.47 -5.38 6.60
N SER A 41 7.46 -4.49 6.67
CA SER A 41 7.41 -3.16 6.07
C SER A 41 8.44 -3.13 4.97
N LEU A 42 8.00 -2.99 3.73
CA LEU A 42 8.85 -2.99 2.54
C LEU A 42 8.66 -1.67 1.79
N SER A 43 9.75 -1.14 1.24
CA SER A 43 9.67 -0.04 0.29
C SER A 43 9.27 -0.57 -1.08
N LEU A 44 8.67 0.27 -1.91
CA LEU A 44 8.36 -0.09 -3.29
C LEU A 44 9.63 -0.43 -4.07
N ASP A 45 10.70 0.35 -3.87
CA ASP A 45 12.01 0.14 -4.49
C ASP A 45 12.56 -1.27 -4.20
N SER A 46 12.46 -1.72 -2.94
CA SER A 46 12.88 -3.06 -2.54
C SER A 46 12.03 -4.18 -3.14
N LEU A 47 10.78 -3.90 -3.52
CA LEU A 47 9.91 -4.88 -4.17
C LEU A 47 10.14 -4.97 -5.69
N LEU A 48 10.74 -3.94 -6.30
CA LEU A 48 11.00 -3.87 -7.73
C LEU A 48 12.41 -4.34 -8.11
N ASP A 49 13.33 -4.42 -7.14
CA ASP A 49 14.73 -4.86 -7.35
C ASP A 49 14.89 -6.40 -7.27
N TYR A 50 13.91 -7.15 -7.77
CA TYR A 50 13.95 -8.62 -7.77
C TYR A 50 14.52 -9.16 -9.09
N THR A 51 15.05 -10.38 -9.06
CA THR A 51 15.65 -11.07 -10.20
C THR A 51 14.99 -12.43 -10.44
N ASP A 52 15.32 -13.08 -11.57
CA ASP A 52 14.85 -14.43 -11.88
C ASP A 52 15.22 -15.49 -10.83
N LYS A 53 16.15 -15.18 -9.92
CA LYS A 53 16.57 -16.07 -8.84
C LYS A 53 15.61 -16.02 -7.64
N ASP A 54 14.77 -14.99 -7.57
CA ASP A 54 13.94 -14.69 -6.40
C ASP A 54 12.51 -15.27 -6.53
N VAL A 55 12.25 -16.06 -7.58
CA VAL A 55 10.95 -16.69 -7.84
C VAL A 55 10.50 -17.62 -6.70
N GLU A 56 11.45 -18.23 -6.00
CA GLU A 56 11.17 -19.12 -4.86
C GLU A 56 10.96 -18.35 -3.54
N GLU A 57 11.12 -17.03 -3.53
CA GLU A 57 10.91 -16.24 -2.33
C GLU A 57 9.42 -16.10 -1.98
N SER A 58 9.11 -16.18 -0.69
CA SER A 58 7.75 -15.98 -0.18
C SER A 58 7.17 -14.57 -0.45
N THR A 59 8.02 -13.63 -0.86
CA THR A 59 7.68 -12.25 -1.20
C THR A 59 7.48 -12.02 -2.70
N PHE A 60 7.77 -13.02 -3.54
CA PHE A 60 7.72 -12.88 -5.00
C PHE A 60 6.35 -12.43 -5.52
N GLU A 61 5.26 -13.02 -5.02
CA GLU A 61 3.89 -12.60 -5.39
C GLU A 61 3.61 -11.13 -5.05
N LEU A 62 4.20 -10.62 -3.97
CA LEU A 62 4.07 -9.23 -3.57
C LEU A 62 4.89 -8.31 -4.48
N SER A 63 6.06 -8.75 -4.94
CA SER A 63 6.87 -8.05 -5.94
C SER A 63 6.14 -7.95 -7.27
N LEU A 64 5.55 -9.04 -7.77
CA LEU A 64 4.72 -9.02 -8.98
C LEU A 64 3.53 -8.07 -8.87
N PHE A 65 2.85 -8.07 -7.71
CA PHE A 65 1.78 -7.11 -7.45
C PHE A 65 2.30 -5.67 -7.49
N ALA A 66 3.47 -5.42 -6.89
CA ALA A 66 4.09 -4.11 -6.87
C ALA A 66 4.45 -3.61 -8.28
N GLU A 67 4.95 -4.49 -9.14
CA GLU A 67 5.24 -4.19 -10.55
C GLU A 67 3.98 -3.77 -11.30
N SER A 68 2.91 -4.58 -11.24
CA SER A 68 1.63 -4.25 -11.89
C SER A 68 1.02 -2.95 -11.34
N LEU A 69 1.15 -2.70 -10.04
CA LEU A 69 0.70 -1.46 -9.40
C LEU A 69 1.52 -0.26 -9.92
N TYR A 70 2.83 -0.43 -10.04
CA TYR A 70 3.74 0.62 -10.51
C TYR A 70 3.46 0.99 -11.96
N GLU A 71 3.28 0.01 -12.85
CA GLU A 71 2.88 0.22 -14.25
C GLU A 71 1.54 0.98 -14.35
N MET A 72 0.53 0.58 -13.57
CA MET A 72 -0.76 1.28 -13.54
C MET A 72 -0.61 2.75 -13.09
N LEU A 73 0.20 3.00 -12.06
CA LEU A 73 0.44 4.36 -11.56
C LEU A 73 1.18 5.22 -12.60
N GLN A 74 2.20 4.65 -13.25
CA GLN A 74 2.92 5.30 -14.35
C GLN A 74 1.97 5.63 -15.50
N TYR A 75 1.13 4.69 -15.93
CA TYR A 75 0.16 4.90 -17.00
C TYR A 75 -0.83 6.04 -16.66
N GLN A 76 -1.38 6.03 -15.44
CA GLN A 76 -2.32 7.05 -14.99
C GLN A 76 -1.68 8.45 -14.92
N MET A 77 -0.48 8.55 -14.37
CA MET A 77 0.25 9.83 -14.32
C MET A 77 0.67 10.30 -15.72
N GLY A 78 1.20 9.39 -16.54
CA GLY A 78 1.58 9.66 -17.92
C GLY A 78 0.42 10.18 -18.75
N SER A 79 -0.77 9.56 -18.62
CA SER A 79 -1.99 10.00 -19.30
C SER A 79 -2.39 11.42 -18.88
N ARG A 80 -2.35 11.72 -17.58
CA ARG A 80 -2.65 13.07 -17.07
C ARG A 80 -1.67 14.12 -17.58
N LEU A 81 -0.37 13.80 -17.56
CA LEU A 81 0.68 14.68 -18.08
C LEU A 81 0.51 14.91 -19.57
N LEU A 82 0.22 13.86 -20.35
CA LEU A 82 -0.02 13.96 -21.78
C LEU A 82 -1.20 14.88 -22.09
N THR A 83 -2.34 14.69 -21.43
CA THR A 83 -3.52 15.55 -21.59
C THR A 83 -3.19 17.01 -21.24
N PHE A 84 -2.43 17.23 -20.16
CA PHE A 84 -1.99 18.57 -19.76
C PHE A 84 -1.13 19.23 -20.84
N LEU A 85 -0.14 18.51 -21.37
CA LEU A 85 0.76 19.01 -22.40
C LEU A 85 0.00 19.34 -23.69
N GLN A 86 -0.87 18.45 -24.16
CA GLN A 86 -1.71 18.68 -25.35
C GLN A 86 -2.57 19.94 -25.20
N LYS A 87 -3.21 20.12 -24.04
CA LYS A 87 -4.00 21.31 -23.77
C LYS A 87 -3.14 22.58 -23.80
N SER A 88 -1.97 22.56 -23.15
CA SER A 88 -1.07 23.72 -23.13
C SER A 88 -0.56 24.10 -24.53
N ILE A 89 -0.29 23.12 -25.39
CA ILE A 89 0.11 23.35 -26.78
C ILE A 89 -1.04 23.94 -27.59
N GLN A 90 -2.27 23.46 -27.41
CA GLN A 90 -3.44 23.98 -28.10
C GLN A 90 -3.75 25.43 -27.70
N GLU A 91 -3.59 25.78 -26.42
CA GLU A 91 -3.72 27.15 -25.93
C GLU A 91 -2.64 28.07 -26.51
N ALA A 92 -1.38 27.62 -26.55
CA ALA A 92 -0.29 28.37 -27.16
C ALA A 92 -0.48 28.58 -28.68
N ALA A 93 -1.03 27.59 -29.38
CA ALA A 93 -1.32 27.68 -30.81
C ALA A 93 -2.61 28.49 -31.14
N GLY A 94 -3.55 28.55 -30.19
CA GLY A 94 -4.84 29.25 -30.33
C GLY A 94 -4.83 30.73 -29.94
N GLY A 95 -3.76 31.22 -29.32
CA GLY A 95 -3.63 32.59 -28.79
C GLY A 95 -3.38 33.70 -29.83
N ASN A 96 -3.72 33.51 -31.10
CA ASN A 96 -3.49 34.50 -32.16
C ASN A 96 -4.70 34.72 -33.09
N ARG A 97 -5.92 34.64 -32.54
CA ARG A 97 -7.15 35.07 -33.22
C ARG A 97 -7.93 36.03 -32.35
#